data_AF-A0A2S5X4V9-F1
#
_entry.id   AF-A0A2S5X4V9-F1
#
_cell.length_a   1.000
_cell.length_b   1.000
_cell.length_c   1.000
_cell.angle_alpha   90.00
_cell.angle_beta   90.00
_cell.angle_gamma   90.00
#
_symmetry.space_group_name_H-M   'P 1'
#
loop_
_entity.id
_entity.type
_entity.pdbx_description
1 polymer ?
#
loop_
_entity_poly.entity_id
_entity_poly.type
_entity_poly.pdbx_seq_one_letter_code
_entity_poly.pdbx_strand_id
1 'polypeptide(L)'
;MPSDPSVQTIASELPNLLRQLEQARDAQWRRSSVPSPRDDTTERSQGVRSDPTANTALDPRRLRLRAAVLRAEGNLERFAEAVQANTAELEATYSAWAGEPAAA
;
A
#
# COMPACT_ATOMS: atom_id res chain seq x y z
N MET A 1 7.27 -16.66 24.19
CA MET A 1 8.54 -16.04 23.76
C MET A 1 8.28 -14.57 23.48
N PRO A 2 9.15 -13.62 23.85
CA PRO A 2 9.02 -12.27 23.34
C PRO A 2 9.35 -12.31 21.85
N SER A 3 8.35 -12.09 21.00
CA SER A 3 8.55 -11.84 19.58
C SER A 3 9.38 -10.56 19.43
N ASP A 4 10.38 -10.59 18.55
CA ASP A 4 11.23 -9.46 18.20
C ASP A 4 10.40 -8.16 18.06
N PRO A 5 10.85 -7.01 18.61
CA PRO A 5 10.11 -5.74 18.54
C PRO A 5 9.70 -5.35 17.10
N SER A 6 10.50 -5.75 16.10
CA SER A 6 10.16 -5.54 14.69
C SER A 6 8.93 -6.35 14.25
N VAL A 7 8.82 -7.60 14.69
CA VAL A 7 7.66 -8.46 14.42
C VAL A 7 6.39 -7.89 15.03
N GLN A 8 6.49 -7.35 16.26
CA GLN A 8 5.35 -6.71 16.91
C GLN A 8 4.89 -5.46 16.15
N THR A 9 5.84 -4.64 15.70
CA THR A 9 5.55 -3.44 14.91
C THR A 9 4.89 -3.79 13.58
N ILE A 10 5.41 -4.81 12.88
CA ILE A 10 4.81 -5.29 11.63
C ILE A 10 3.39 -5.79 11.88
N ALA A 11 3.18 -6.61 12.92
CA ALA A 11 1.87 -7.15 13.25
C ALA A 11 0.85 -6.06 13.60
N SER A 12 1.27 -4.98 14.27
CA SER A 12 0.39 -3.88 14.65
C SER A 12 0.10 -2.89 13.51
N GLU A 13 1.10 -2.58 12.67
CA GLU A 13 0.99 -1.53 11.64
C GLU A 13 0.49 -2.05 10.29
N LEU A 14 0.74 -3.31 9.95
CA LEU A 14 0.36 -3.87 8.65
C LEU A 14 -1.15 -3.74 8.35
N PRO A 15 -2.09 -4.04 9.28
CA PRO A 15 -3.52 -3.85 9.02
C PRO A 15 -3.88 -2.39 8.74
N ASN A 16 -3.22 -1.45 9.41
CA ASN A 16 -3.44 -0.03 9.20
C ASN A 16 -2.96 0.40 7.80
N LEU A 17 -1.78 -0.06 7.38
CA LEU A 17 -1.24 0.19 6.05
C LEU A 17 -2.15 -0.36 4.94
N LEU A 18 -2.64 -1.61 5.08
CA LEU A 18 -3.54 -2.23 4.10
C LEU A 18 -4.83 -1.42 3.93
N ARG A 19 -5.45 -1.00 5.04
CA ARG A 19 -6.63 -0.12 5.01
C ARG A 19 -6.34 1.23 4.34
N GLN A 20 -5.18 1.84 4.61
CA GLN A 20 -4.81 3.11 3.98
C GLN A 20 -4.60 2.97 2.47
N LEU A 21 -4.04 1.84 2.01
CA LEU A 21 -3.88 1.54 0.58
C LEU A 21 -5.23 1.42 -0.12
N GLU A 22 -6.19 0.71 0.48
CA GLU A 22 -7.56 0.62 -0.05
C GLU A 22 -8.22 1.99 -0.14
N GLN A 23 -8.13 2.79 0.93
CA GLN A 23 -8.66 4.16 0.95
C GLN A 23 -8.01 5.06 -0.10
N ALA A 24 -6.69 4.96 -0.29
CA ALA A 24 -5.96 5.74 -1.29
C ALA A 24 -6.36 5.33 -2.73
N ARG A 25 -6.59 4.04 -2.95
CA ARG A 25 -7.05 3.49 -4.24
C ARG A 25 -8.46 3.97 -4.60
N ASP A 26 -9.32 4.20 -3.60
CA ASP A 26 -10.63 4.82 -3.80
C ASP A 26 -10.54 6.34 -3.99
N ALA A 27 -9.68 7.00 -3.21
CA ALA A 27 -9.53 8.45 -3.23
C ALA A 27 -9.06 8.99 -4.58
N GLN A 28 -8.28 8.22 -5.36
CA GLN A 28 -7.85 8.62 -6.69
C GLN A 28 -9.01 8.84 -7.67
N TRP A 29 -10.20 8.27 -7.40
CA TRP A 29 -11.39 8.41 -8.24
C TRP A 29 -12.41 9.41 -7.69
N ARG A 30 -12.18 9.95 -6.48
CA ARG A 30 -13.05 10.94 -5.83
C ARG A 30 -12.56 12.36 -6.09
N ARG A 31 -13.48 13.33 -6.12
CA ARG A 31 -13.13 14.77 -6.18
C ARG A 31 -12.38 15.14 -4.90
N SER A 32 -11.31 15.95 -5.01
CA SER A 32 -10.61 16.44 -3.82
C SER A 32 -11.59 17.30 -2.99
N SER A 33 -11.63 17.07 -1.69
CA SER A 33 -12.47 17.84 -0.75
C SER A 33 -11.85 19.20 -0.38
N VAL A 34 -10.59 19.44 -0.75
CA VAL A 34 -9.89 20.69 -0.47
C VAL A 34 -10.25 21.69 -1.58
N PRO A 35 -10.86 22.85 -1.25
CA PRO A 35 -11.07 23.91 -2.22
C PRO A 35 -9.74 24.32 -2.84
N SER A 36 -9.63 24.26 -4.16
CA SER A 36 -8.47 24.80 -4.88
C SER A 36 -8.68 26.31 -5.06
N PRO A 37 -7.67 27.17 -4.85
CA PRO A 37 -7.84 28.63 -4.90
C PRO A 37 -8.18 29.22 -6.28
N ARG A 38 -8.47 28.40 -7.30
CA ARG A 38 -8.50 28.83 -8.70
C ARG A 38 -9.85 28.81 -9.39
N ASP A 39 -10.94 28.61 -8.65
CA ASP A 39 -12.29 28.65 -9.22
C ASP A 39 -13.10 29.77 -8.57
N ASP A 40 -12.77 31.01 -8.92
CA ASP A 40 -13.73 32.12 -8.92
C ASP A 40 -14.17 32.39 -10.37
N THR A 41 -14.54 31.30 -11.06
CA THR A 41 -15.30 31.34 -12.31
C THR A 41 -16.49 30.40 -12.16
N THR A 42 -17.67 30.95 -12.42
CA THR A 42 -19.00 30.44 -12.08
C THR A 42 -19.46 29.18 -12.85
N GLU A 43 -18.55 28.32 -13.33
CA GLU A 43 -18.92 27.10 -14.05
C GLU A 43 -18.83 25.84 -13.17
N ARG A 44 -19.98 25.51 -12.60
CA ARG A 44 -20.21 24.41 -11.67
C ARG A 44 -20.16 23.06 -12.40
N SER A 45 -19.01 22.40 -12.39
CA SER A 45 -18.91 20.98 -12.81
C SER A 45 -19.67 20.09 -11.80
N GLN A 46 -20.89 19.70 -12.18
CA GLN A 46 -21.77 18.75 -11.48
C GLN A 46 -21.37 17.31 -11.87
N GLY A 47 -20.48 16.70 -11.09
CA GLY A 47 -20.08 15.30 -11.32
C GLY A 47 -19.35 14.73 -10.11
N VAL A 48 -19.87 13.62 -9.56
CA VAL A 48 -19.30 12.89 -8.41
C VAL A 48 -18.03 12.11 -8.81
N ARG A 49 -17.89 11.80 -10.11
CA ARG A 49 -16.76 11.09 -10.70
C ARG A 49 -16.11 12.02 -11.74
N SER A 50 -14.92 12.50 -11.43
CA SER A 50 -14.16 13.34 -12.37
C SER A 50 -13.56 12.42 -13.44
N ASP A 51 -13.94 12.60 -14.70
CA ASP A 51 -13.13 12.12 -15.80
C ASP A 51 -11.81 12.91 -15.76
N PRO A 52 -10.62 12.28 -15.64
CA PRO A 52 -9.40 13.02 -15.42
C PRO A 52 -9.02 13.82 -16.68
N THR A 53 -9.37 15.10 -16.69
CA THR A 53 -8.77 16.08 -17.61
C THR A 53 -7.26 16.16 -17.36
N ALA A 54 -6.47 16.62 -18.35
CA ALA A 54 -5.01 16.76 -18.20
C ALA A 54 -4.60 17.56 -16.93
N ASN A 55 -5.39 18.58 -16.56
CA ASN A 55 -5.21 19.35 -15.33
C ASN A 55 -5.41 18.51 -14.05
N THR A 56 -6.32 17.54 -14.09
CA THR A 56 -6.59 16.63 -12.97
C THR A 56 -5.53 15.54 -12.87
N ALA A 57 -5.02 15.05 -14.01
CA ALA A 57 -3.94 14.06 -14.05
C ALA A 57 -2.59 14.62 -13.57
N LEU A 58 -2.34 15.91 -13.82
CA LEU A 58 -1.12 16.62 -13.43
C LEU A 58 -1.20 17.31 -12.05
N ASP A 59 -2.30 17.12 -11.31
CA ASP A 59 -2.43 17.67 -9.95
C ASP A 59 -1.29 17.12 -9.05
N PRO A 60 -0.39 17.99 -8.54
CA PRO A 60 0.74 17.57 -7.70
C PRO A 60 0.32 16.78 -6.45
N ARG A 61 -0.89 17.01 -5.92
CA ARG A 61 -1.42 16.26 -4.77
C ARG A 61 -1.75 14.82 -5.14
N ARG A 62 -2.40 14.61 -6.28
CA ARG A 62 -2.73 13.28 -6.81
C ARG A 62 -1.46 12.51 -7.18
N LEU A 63 -0.48 13.17 -7.79
CA LEU A 63 0.81 12.56 -8.10
C LEU A 63 1.57 12.13 -6.83
N ARG A 64 1.57 12.96 -5.78
CA ARG A 64 2.18 12.58 -4.48
C ARG A 64 1.49 11.38 -3.85
N LEU A 65 0.16 11.34 -3.84
CA LEU A 65 -0.60 10.21 -3.31
C LEU A 65 -0.28 8.94 -4.11
N ARG A 66 -0.31 9.01 -5.45
CA ARG A 66 0.01 7.87 -6.32
C ARG A 66 1.43 7.37 -6.10
N ALA A 67 2.40 8.27 -5.97
CA ALA A 67 3.78 7.91 -5.69
C ALA A 67 3.94 7.24 -4.30
N ALA A 68 3.19 7.69 -3.30
CA ALA A 68 3.19 7.06 -1.98
C ALA A 68 2.60 5.63 -2.02
N VAL A 69 1.48 5.44 -2.72
CA VAL A 69 0.85 4.13 -2.92
C VAL A 69 1.82 3.17 -3.61
N LEU A 70 2.40 3.57 -4.75
CA LEU A 70 3.36 2.73 -5.49
C LEU A 70 4.57 2.33 -4.66
N ARG A 71 5.10 3.24 -3.83
CA ARG A 71 6.21 2.92 -2.92
C ARG A 71 5.80 1.92 -1.84
N ALA A 72 4.62 2.10 -1.26
CA ALA A 72 4.11 1.19 -0.24
C ALA A 72 3.84 -0.22 -0.81
N GLU A 73 3.20 -0.31 -1.98
CA GLU A 73 2.95 -1.58 -2.68
C GLU A 73 4.27 -2.29 -3.01
N GLY A 74 5.24 -1.59 -3.61
CA GLY A 74 6.53 -2.19 -3.93
C GLY A 74 7.35 -2.59 -2.69
N ASN A 75 7.16 -1.93 -1.54
CA ASN A 75 7.75 -2.36 -0.28
C ASN A 75 7.07 -3.63 0.26
N LEU A 76 5.75 -3.75 0.14
CA LEU A 76 4.99 -4.93 0.56
C LEU A 76 5.33 -6.15 -0.29
N GLU A 77 5.52 -5.97 -1.60
CA GLU A 77 5.96 -7.03 -2.51
C GLU A 77 7.31 -7.60 -2.08
N ARG A 78 8.33 -6.75 -1.89
CA ARG A 78 9.64 -7.17 -1.38
C ARG A 78 9.57 -7.83 -0.01
N PHE A 79 8.73 -7.30 0.88
CA PHE A 79 8.54 -7.89 2.21
C PHE A 79 7.93 -9.29 2.11
N ALA A 80 6.92 -9.48 1.25
CA ALA A 80 6.28 -10.77 1.04
C ALA A 80 7.27 -11.80 0.47
N GLU A 81 8.08 -11.42 -0.53
CA GLU A 81 9.13 -12.27 -1.09
C GLU A 81 10.14 -12.70 0.00
N ALA A 82 10.60 -11.75 0.82
CA ALA A 82 11.56 -12.04 1.88
C ALA A 82 10.97 -12.97 2.96
N VAL A 83 9.72 -12.75 3.37
CA VAL A 83 9.04 -13.62 4.34
C VAL A 83 8.86 -15.03 3.78
N GLN A 84 8.44 -15.17 2.52
CA GLN A 84 8.29 -16.48 1.89
C GLN A 84 9.62 -17.22 1.79
N ALA A 85 10.69 -16.57 1.33
CA ALA A 85 12.02 -17.16 1.23
C ALA A 85 12.53 -17.62 2.61
N ASN A 86 12.47 -16.75 3.61
CA ASN A 86 12.93 -17.07 4.96
C ASN A 86 12.11 -18.18 5.63
N THR A 87 10.79 -18.23 5.36
CA THR A 87 9.93 -19.30 5.88
C THR A 87 10.32 -20.64 5.26
N ALA A 88 10.53 -20.70 3.95
CA ALA A 88 10.95 -21.91 3.27
C ALA A 88 12.35 -22.39 3.73
N GLU A 89 13.30 -21.46 3.90
CA GLU A 89 14.64 -21.77 4.40
C GLU A 89 14.61 -22.29 5.85
N LEU A 90 13.83 -21.63 6.72
CA LEU A 90 13.70 -22.04 8.11
C LEU A 90 13.05 -23.41 8.24
N GLU A 91 11.98 -23.67 7.48
CA GLU A 91 11.31 -24.97 7.43
C GLU A 91 12.28 -26.05 6.97
N ALA A 92 12.96 -25.85 5.83
CA ALA A 92 13.92 -26.83 5.31
C ALA A 92 15.06 -27.12 6.29
N THR A 93 15.60 -26.08 6.93
CA THR A 93 16.67 -26.21 7.93
C THR A 93 16.18 -26.93 9.18
N TYR A 94 14.97 -26.61 9.64
CA TYR A 94 14.36 -27.23 10.80
C TYR A 94 14.03 -28.71 10.55
N SER A 95 13.43 -29.07 9.40
CA SER A 95 13.19 -30.47 9.02
C SER A 95 14.49 -31.27 8.96
N ALA A 96 15.54 -30.71 8.35
CA ALA A 96 16.85 -31.36 8.29
C ALA A 96 17.46 -31.59 9.68
N TRP A 97 17.33 -30.62 10.59
CA TRP A 97 17.77 -30.75 11.98
C TRP A 97 16.93 -31.77 12.76
N ALA A 98 15.61 -31.78 12.56
CA ALA A 98 14.67 -32.69 13.22
C ALA A 98 14.75 -34.14 12.70
N GLY A 99 15.45 -34.37 11.59
CA GLY A 99 15.55 -35.67 10.93
C GLY A 99 14.29 -36.05 10.15
N GLU A 100 13.43 -35.09 9.85
CA GLU A 100 12.22 -35.27 9.03
C GLU A 100 12.57 -35.12 7.55
N PRO A 101 12.12 -36.05 6.66
CA PRO A 101 12.34 -35.89 5.23
C PRO A 101 11.57 -34.66 4.74
N ALA A 102 12.25 -33.76 4.02
CA ALA A 102 11.63 -32.59 3.42
C ALA A 102 10.39 -33.02 2.60
N ALA A 103 9.23 -32.41 2.90
CA ALA A 103 8.00 -32.69 2.18
C ALA A 103 8.22 -32.36 0.69
N ALA A 104 8.18 -33.40 -0.14
CA ALA A 104 8.37 -33.35 -1.60
C ALA A 104 7.17 -32.72 -2.31
#